data_AF-A0A8T5NTF2-F1
#
_entry.id   AF-A0A8T5NTF2-F1
#
_cell.length_a   1.000
_cell.length_b   1.000
_cell.length_c   1.000
_cell.angle_alpha   90.00
_cell.angle_beta   90.00
_cell.angle_gamma   90.00
#
_symmetry.space_group_name_H-M   'P 1'
#
loop_
_entity.id
_entity.type
_entity.pdbx_description
1 polymer ?
#
loop_
_entity_poly.entity_id
_entity_poly.type
_entity_poly.pdbx_seq_one_letter_code
_entity_poly.pdbx_strand_id
1 'polypeptide(L)'
;MAKNHLIGAIATLVGTVIGAGILGIPYVVAKSGLLIGIIHIILIGLAVILMNLYVGEIALRTKGLHQLVGYAEKYTGKWGKRVMAISIFFGIYGALIAYLIGEGQSLNALFGINQALAMFLFFIFMAYLIWRGLNIIEGAEIYL
;
A
#
# COMPACT_ATOMS: atom_id res chain seq x y z
N MET A 1 18.07 4.11 19.77
CA MET A 1 16.76 3.81 19.16
C MET A 1 16.17 2.62 19.89
N ALA A 2 15.07 2.80 20.62
CA ALA A 2 14.47 1.69 21.38
C ALA A 2 13.93 0.63 20.40
N LYS A 3 14.21 -0.65 20.71
CA LYS A 3 13.94 -1.83 19.88
C LYS A 3 12.50 -1.89 19.34
N ASN A 4 11.54 -1.33 20.08
CA ASN A 4 10.12 -1.28 19.73
C ASN A 4 9.81 -0.39 18.52
N HIS A 5 10.55 0.70 18.30
CA HIS A 5 10.31 1.57 17.14
C HIS A 5 10.77 0.96 15.82
N LEU A 6 11.82 0.14 15.84
CA LEU A 6 12.31 -0.54 14.64
C LEU A 6 11.32 -1.61 14.20
N ILE A 7 10.77 -2.39 15.14
CA ILE A 7 9.78 -3.43 14.85
C ILE A 7 8.51 -2.80 14.27
N GLY A 8 8.01 -1.71 14.88
CA GLY A 8 6.86 -0.98 14.35
C GLY A 8 7.10 -0.46 12.93
N ALA A 9 8.26 0.15 12.66
CA ALA A 9 8.60 0.62 11.33
C ALA A 9 8.67 -0.51 10.28
N ILE A 10 9.21 -1.68 10.67
CA ILE A 10 9.24 -2.87 9.80
C ILE A 10 7.82 -3.39 9.57
N ALA A 11 6.99 -3.49 10.61
CA ALA A 11 5.60 -3.95 10.50
C ALA A 11 4.78 -3.03 9.58
N THR A 12 4.86 -1.72 9.75
CA THR A 12 4.20 -0.75 8.86
C THR A 12 4.73 -0.86 7.41
N LEU A 13 6.03 -1.04 7.21
CA LEU A 13 6.59 -1.24 5.87
C LEU A 13 6.09 -2.54 5.22
N VAL A 14 6.05 -3.64 5.98
CA VAL A 14 5.55 -4.93 5.49
C VAL A 14 4.06 -4.85 5.20
N GLY A 15 3.26 -4.28 6.11
CA GLY A 15 1.81 -4.12 5.94
C GLY A 15 1.42 -3.20 4.79
N THR A 16 2.27 -2.23 4.42
CA THR A 16 2.05 -1.39 3.24
C THR A 16 2.46 -2.05 1.93
N VAL A 17 3.38 -3.03 1.97
CA VAL A 17 3.80 -3.79 0.78
C VAL A 17 2.88 -4.99 0.54
N ILE A 18 2.48 -5.71 1.59
CA ILE A 18 1.57 -6.84 1.51
C ILE A 18 0.14 -6.31 1.37
N GLY A 19 -0.34 -6.27 0.13
CA GLY A 19 -1.69 -5.80 -0.20
C GLY A 19 -2.54 -6.81 -0.94
N ALA A 20 -3.70 -6.37 -1.44
CA ALA A 20 -4.63 -7.20 -2.21
C ALA A 20 -4.00 -7.78 -3.50
N GLY A 21 -2.89 -7.21 -3.97
CA GLY A 21 -2.12 -7.73 -5.10
C GLY A 21 -1.66 -9.19 -4.93
N ILE A 22 -1.51 -9.67 -3.68
CA ILE A 22 -1.14 -11.07 -3.40
C ILE A 22 -2.18 -12.06 -3.94
N LEU A 23 -3.45 -11.68 -3.97
CA LEU A 23 -4.56 -12.49 -4.50
C LEU A 23 -4.47 -12.65 -6.03
N GLY A 24 -3.81 -11.72 -6.71
CA GLY A 24 -3.59 -11.76 -8.15
C GLY A 24 -2.40 -12.63 -8.58
N ILE A 25 -1.46 -12.92 -7.67
CA ILE A 25 -0.24 -13.68 -8.00
C ILE A 25 -0.58 -15.09 -8.51
N PRO A 26 -1.43 -15.90 -7.84
CA PRO A 26 -1.79 -17.23 -8.34
C PRO A 26 -2.43 -17.19 -9.73
N TYR A 27 -3.25 -16.18 -10.01
CA TYR A 27 -3.90 -16.01 -11.32
C TYR A 27 -2.87 -15.73 -12.42
N VAL A 28 -1.92 -14.82 -12.17
CA VAL A 28 -0.85 -14.51 -13.14
C VAL A 28 0.06 -15.73 -13.36
N VAL A 29 0.41 -16.45 -12.29
CA VAL A 29 1.22 -17.67 -12.37
C VAL A 29 0.48 -18.77 -13.14
N ALA A 30 -0.83 -18.94 -12.91
CA ALA A 30 -1.64 -19.93 -13.64
C ALA A 30 -1.73 -19.62 -15.14
N LYS A 31 -1.68 -18.33 -15.53
CA LYS A 31 -1.73 -17.90 -16.94
C LYS A 31 -0.37 -17.88 -17.63
N SER A 32 0.68 -17.47 -16.93
CA SER A 32 2.02 -17.28 -17.49
C SER A 32 2.96 -18.47 -17.26
N GLY A 33 2.62 -19.39 -16.36
CA GLY A 33 3.47 -20.48 -15.93
C GLY A 33 4.38 -20.11 -14.76
N LEU A 34 4.79 -21.12 -13.98
CA LEU A 34 5.55 -20.94 -12.74
C LEU A 34 6.88 -20.18 -12.93
N LEU A 35 7.65 -20.56 -13.96
CA LEU A 35 8.95 -19.95 -14.21
C LEU A 35 8.83 -18.46 -14.52
N ILE A 36 7.89 -18.10 -15.42
CA ILE A 36 7.66 -16.71 -15.80
C ILE A 36 7.13 -15.91 -14.60
N GLY A 37 6.22 -16.49 -13.82
CA GLY A 37 5.73 -15.87 -12.58
C GLY A 37 6.83 -15.55 -11.58
N ILE A 38 7.75 -16.50 -11.32
CA ILE A 38 8.89 -16.29 -10.42
C ILE A 38 9.81 -15.17 -10.93
N ILE A 39 10.11 -15.14 -12.23
CA ILE A 39 10.92 -14.08 -12.83
C ILE A 39 10.29 -12.70 -12.59
N HIS A 40 8.97 -12.57 -12.77
CA HIS A 40 8.26 -11.31 -12.51
C HIS A 40 8.34 -10.91 -11.03
N ILE A 41 8.13 -11.84 -10.10
CA ILE A 41 8.22 -11.58 -8.65
C ILE A 41 9.62 -11.08 -8.29
N ILE A 42 10.67 -11.74 -8.77
CA ILE A 42 12.06 -11.34 -8.49
C ILE A 42 12.35 -9.97 -9.07
N LEU A 43 12.01 -9.74 -10.34
CA LEU A 43 12.33 -8.49 -11.04
C LEU A 43 11.62 -7.29 -10.41
N ILE A 44 10.31 -7.41 -10.15
CA ILE A 44 9.53 -6.35 -9.50
C ILE A 44 10.00 -6.17 -8.05
N GLY A 45 10.26 -7.27 -7.33
CA GLY A 45 10.77 -7.22 -5.97
C GLY A 45 12.10 -6.46 -5.86
N LEU A 46 13.05 -6.73 -6.75
CA LEU A 46 14.33 -6.01 -6.81
C LEU A 46 14.13 -4.52 -7.12
N ALA A 47 13.25 -4.18 -8.06
CA ALA A 47 12.94 -2.80 -8.39
C ALA A 47 12.35 -2.04 -7.18
N VAL A 48 11.43 -2.67 -6.44
CA VAL A 48 10.81 -2.10 -5.23
C VAL A 48 11.84 -1.96 -4.10
N ILE A 49 12.73 -2.93 -3.91
CA ILE A 49 13.82 -2.84 -2.92
C ILE A 49 14.72 -1.63 -3.24
N LEU A 50 15.17 -1.49 -4.49
CA LEU A 50 16.01 -0.36 -4.90
C LEU A 50 15.31 0.97 -4.68
N MET A 51 14.02 1.06 -5.02
CA MET A 51 13.22 2.27 -4.79
C MET A 51 13.14 2.63 -3.31
N ASN A 52 12.89 1.66 -2.42
CA ASN A 52 12.84 1.89 -0.98
C ASN A 52 14.20 2.32 -0.41
N LEU A 53 15.30 1.73 -0.90
CA LEU A 53 16.65 2.14 -0.50
C LEU A 53 16.95 3.59 -0.92
N TYR A 54 16.54 4.02 -2.12
CA TYR A 54 16.69 5.41 -2.54
C TYR A 54 15.88 6.38 -1.69
N VAL A 55 14.64 6.03 -1.34
CA VAL A 55 13.81 6.85 -0.43
C VAL A 55 14.45 6.91 0.96
N GLY A 56 15.01 5.80 1.46
CA GLY A 56 15.75 5.74 2.71
C GLY A 56 16.96 6.67 2.72
N GLU A 57 17.76 6.68 1.65
CA GLU A 57 18.91 7.57 1.51
C GLU A 57 18.50 9.05 1.49
N ILE A 58 17.42 9.38 0.77
CA ILE A 58 16.85 10.73 0.74
C ILE A 58 16.41 11.15 2.15
N ALA A 59 15.71 10.27 2.87
CA ALA A 59 15.23 10.55 4.22
C ALA A 59 16.40 10.78 5.20
N LEU A 60 17.46 9.98 5.12
CA LEU A 60 18.64 10.10 5.99
C LEU A 60 19.46 11.36 5.71
N ARG A 61 19.56 11.79 4.44
CA ARG A 61 20.32 12.99 4.04
C ARG A 61 19.54 14.29 4.22
N THR A 62 18.23 14.21 4.36
CA THR A 62 17.36 15.39 4.48
C THR A 62 17.16 15.75 5.94
N LYS A 63 17.61 16.95 6.35
CA LYS A 63 17.23 17.49 7.66
C LYS A 63 15.72 17.74 7.70
N GLY A 64 15.03 17.11 8.66
CA GLY A 64 13.60 17.26 8.92
C GLY A 64 12.73 16.17 8.27
N LEU A 65 11.56 15.94 8.85
CA LEU A 65 10.58 14.97 8.37
C LEU A 65 9.70 15.61 7.29
N HIS A 66 9.64 14.97 6.12
CA HIS A 66 8.83 15.42 5.00
C HIS A 66 7.97 14.26 4.47
N GLN A 67 6.82 14.58 3.88
CA GLN A 67 6.10 13.63 3.04
C GLN A 67 6.83 13.42 1.71
N LEU A 68 6.52 12.34 0.98
CA LEU A 68 7.09 12.06 -0.34
C LEU A 68 6.97 13.24 -1.31
N VAL A 69 5.84 13.96 -1.31
CA VAL A 69 5.64 15.18 -2.11
C VAL A 69 6.62 16.29 -1.70
N GLY A 70 6.88 16.44 -0.39
CA GLY A 70 7.83 17.41 0.14
C GLY A 70 9.28 17.06 -0.20
N TYR A 71 9.65 15.78 -0.14
CA TYR A 71 10.94 15.32 -0.64
C TYR A 71 11.09 15.60 -2.14
N ALA A 72 10.07 15.31 -2.94
CA ALA A 72 10.09 15.61 -4.37
C ALA A 72 10.29 17.11 -4.64
N GLU A 73 9.55 17.98 -3.95
CA GLU A 73 9.72 19.43 -4.07
C GLU A 73 11.15 19.88 -3.75
N LYS A 74 11.74 19.34 -2.68
CA LYS A 74 13.08 19.71 -2.23
C LYS A 74 14.17 19.37 -3.24
N TYR A 75 14.11 18.19 -3.86
CA TYR A 75 15.17 17.68 -4.74
C TYR A 75 14.94 17.97 -6.23
N THR A 76 13.69 18.16 -6.65
CA THR A 76 13.32 18.31 -8.08
C THR A 76 12.47 19.56 -8.35
N GLY A 77 12.25 20.38 -7.33
CA GLY A 77 11.52 21.63 -7.41
C GLY A 77 10.01 21.47 -7.58
N LYS A 78 9.34 22.57 -7.95
CA LYS A 78 7.88 22.63 -8.07
C LYS A 78 7.30 21.66 -9.09
N TRP A 79 8.08 21.27 -10.10
CA TRP A 79 7.63 20.32 -11.11
C TRP A 79 7.49 18.92 -10.51
N GLY A 80 8.53 18.39 -9.85
CA GLY A 80 8.42 17.06 -9.24
C GLY A 80 7.47 17.02 -8.05
N LYS A 81 7.25 18.15 -7.34
CA LYS A 81 6.12 18.27 -6.39
C LYS A 81 4.78 17.91 -7.05
N ARG A 82 4.49 18.50 -8.22
CA ARG A 82 3.22 18.30 -8.93
C ARG A 82 3.11 16.87 -9.44
N VAL A 83 4.16 16.35 -10.06
CA VAL A 83 4.20 14.97 -10.56
C VAL A 83 3.97 13.99 -9.41
N MET A 84 4.71 14.13 -8.30
CA MET A 84 4.57 13.27 -7.13
C MET A 84 3.18 13.37 -6.50
N ALA A 85 2.61 14.57 -6.38
CA ALA A 85 1.26 14.74 -5.85
C ALA A 85 0.21 14.03 -6.72
N ILE A 86 0.32 14.16 -8.05
CA ILE A 86 -0.55 13.47 -9.00
C ILE A 86 -0.38 11.95 -8.89
N SER A 87 0.86 11.45 -8.85
CA SER A 87 1.15 10.03 -8.70
C SER A 87 0.57 9.44 -7.42
N ILE A 88 0.74 10.14 -6.29
CA ILE A 88 0.18 9.70 -4.99
C ILE A 88 -1.34 9.75 -5.00
N PHE A 89 -1.95 10.78 -5.59
CA PHE A 89 -3.39 10.87 -5.73
C PHE A 89 -3.94 9.66 -6.50
N PHE A 90 -3.50 9.44 -7.74
CA PHE A 90 -3.98 8.30 -8.53
C PHE A 90 -3.60 6.95 -7.89
N GLY A 91 -2.42 6.84 -7.29
CA GLY A 91 -1.96 5.62 -6.63
C GLY A 91 -2.84 5.23 -5.45
N ILE A 92 -3.11 6.16 -4.52
CA ILE A 92 -3.93 5.88 -3.33
C ILE A 92 -5.39 5.63 -3.73
N TYR A 93 -6.00 6.49 -4.55
CA TYR A 93 -7.40 6.30 -4.95
C TYR A 93 -7.59 5.03 -5.78
N GLY A 94 -6.66 4.72 -6.69
CA GLY A 94 -6.68 3.47 -7.46
C GLY A 94 -6.56 2.24 -6.55
N ALA A 95 -5.65 2.28 -5.58
CA ALA A 95 -5.51 1.20 -4.60
C ALA A 95 -6.79 1.03 -3.77
N LEU A 96 -7.40 2.11 -3.27
CA LEU A 96 -8.65 2.05 -2.51
C LEU A 96 -9.80 1.41 -3.30
N ILE A 97 -9.93 1.76 -4.58
CA ILE A 97 -10.93 1.15 -5.47
C ILE A 97 -10.65 -0.35 -5.65
N ALA A 98 -9.39 -0.72 -5.90
CA ALA A 98 -9.00 -2.12 -6.06
C ALA A 98 -9.27 -2.94 -4.78
N TYR A 99 -8.96 -2.38 -3.60
CA TYR A 99 -9.28 -3.00 -2.32
C TYR A 99 -10.78 -3.22 -2.15
N LEU A 100 -11.59 -2.19 -2.45
CA LEU A 100 -13.04 -2.29 -2.33
C LEU A 100 -13.61 -3.38 -3.26
N ILE A 101 -13.14 -3.43 -4.51
CA ILE A 101 -13.57 -4.46 -5.47
C ILE A 101 -13.17 -5.86 -4.97
N GLY A 102 -11.92 -6.05 -4.56
CA GLY A 102 -11.42 -7.36 -4.12
C GLY A 102 -12.10 -7.86 -2.86
N GLU A 103 -12.39 -6.97 -1.92
CA GLU A 103 -13.10 -7.30 -0.69
C GLU A 103 -14.59 -7.59 -0.95
N GLY A 104 -15.25 -6.83 -1.82
CA GLY A 104 -16.59 -7.15 -2.30
C GLY A 104 -16.69 -8.51 -3.00
N GLN A 105 -15.70 -8.87 -3.84
CA GLN A 105 -15.62 -10.20 -4.47
C GLN A 105 -15.44 -11.30 -3.42
N SER A 106 -14.59 -11.06 -2.43
CA SER A 106 -14.30 -12.03 -1.36
C SER A 106 -15.55 -12.28 -0.49
N LEU A 107 -16.26 -11.22 -0.09
CA LEU A 107 -17.49 -11.33 0.69
C LEU A 107 -18.62 -12.00 -0.10
N ASN A 108 -18.73 -11.72 -1.40
CA ASN A 108 -19.67 -12.42 -2.26
C ASN A 108 -19.36 -13.92 -2.33
N ALA A 109 -18.09 -14.29 -2.53
CA ALA A 109 -17.67 -15.69 -2.62
C ALA A 109 -17.88 -16.47 -1.31
N LEU A 110 -17.68 -15.83 -0.16
CA LEU A 110 -17.79 -16.47 1.16
C LEU A 110 -19.22 -16.54 1.68
N PHE A 111 -19.99 -15.47 1.52
CA PHE A 111 -21.30 -15.30 2.17
C PHE A 111 -22.47 -15.16 1.19
N GLY A 112 -22.21 -15.13 -0.13
CA GLY A 112 -23.24 -14.94 -1.16
C GLY A 112 -23.84 -13.53 -1.21
N ILE A 113 -23.29 -12.57 -0.44
CA ILE A 113 -23.78 -11.19 -0.39
C ILE A 113 -23.54 -10.52 -1.75
N ASN A 114 -24.51 -9.77 -2.28
CA ASN A 114 -24.33 -9.03 -3.53
C ASN A 114 -23.06 -8.16 -3.47
N GLN A 115 -22.19 -8.26 -4.48
CA GLN A 115 -20.89 -7.59 -4.48
C GLN A 115 -20.99 -6.08 -4.29
N ALA A 116 -21.90 -5.40 -4.99
CA ALA A 116 -22.05 -3.95 -4.87
C ALA A 116 -22.53 -3.55 -3.47
N LEU A 117 -23.42 -4.35 -2.87
CA LEU A 117 -23.86 -4.14 -1.50
C LEU A 117 -22.71 -4.38 -0.50
N ALA A 118 -21.92 -5.44 -0.69
CA ALA A 118 -20.75 -5.74 0.16
C ALA A 118 -19.73 -4.59 0.15
N MET A 119 -19.38 -4.11 -1.06
CA MET A 119 -18.52 -2.93 -1.24
C MET A 119 -19.07 -1.71 -0.50
N PHE A 120 -20.36 -1.42 -0.66
CA PHE A 120 -20.97 -0.24 -0.04
C PHE A 120 -20.99 -0.34 1.49
N LEU A 121 -21.33 -1.50 2.04
CA LEU A 121 -21.33 -1.75 3.48
C LEU A 121 -19.92 -1.64 4.08
N PHE A 122 -18.92 -2.22 3.43
CA PHE A 122 -17.53 -2.10 3.88
C PHE A 122 -17.02 -0.67 3.81
N PHE A 123 -17.34 0.06 2.73
CA PHE A 123 -16.98 1.46 2.63
C PHE A 123 -17.55 2.29 3.80
N ILE A 124 -18.84 2.12 4.12
CA ILE A 124 -19.47 2.81 5.26
C ILE A 124 -18.79 2.42 6.57
N PHE A 125 -18.52 1.13 6.76
CA PHE A 125 -17.86 0.62 7.95
C PHE A 125 -16.46 1.22 8.14
N MET A 126 -15.64 1.21 7.09
CA MET A 126 -14.29 1.79 7.13
C MET A 126 -14.31 3.31 7.28
N ALA A 127 -15.23 4.00 6.60
CA ALA A 127 -15.40 5.45 6.75
C ALA A 127 -15.77 5.83 8.19
N TYR A 128 -16.64 5.03 8.82
CA TYR A 128 -17.01 5.21 10.22
C TYR A 128 -15.83 4.98 11.19
N LEU A 129 -15.01 3.94 10.96
CA LEU A 129 -13.81 3.69 11.76
C LEU A 129 -12.81 4.84 11.66
N ILE A 130 -12.56 5.34 10.44
CA ILE A 130 -11.67 6.48 10.22
C ILE A 130 -12.23 7.73 10.91
N TRP A 131 -13.54 7.96 10.84
CA TRP A 131 -14.19 9.08 11.51
C TRP A 131 -14.04 9.04 13.05
N ARG A 132 -14.02 7.84 13.64
CA ARG A 132 -13.76 7.66 15.09
C ARG A 132 -12.30 7.89 15.51
N GLY A 133 -11.38 7.98 14.54
CA GLY A 133 -9.99 8.33 14.76
C GLY A 133 -9.02 7.20 14.42
N LEU A 134 -7.87 7.59 13.86
CA LEU A 134 -6.84 6.68 13.36
C LEU A 134 -6.12 5.87 14.46
N ASN A 135 -6.20 6.32 15.71
CA ASN A 135 -5.57 5.63 16.85
C ASN A 135 -6.12 4.21 17.06
N ILE A 136 -7.36 3.94 16.63
CA ILE A 136 -7.97 2.60 16.70
C ILE A 136 -7.31 1.66 15.68
N ILE A 137 -6.88 2.20 14.54
CA ILE A 137 -6.26 1.46 13.44
C ILE A 137 -4.78 1.24 13.72
N GLU A 138 -4.09 2.23 14.29
CA GLU A 138 -2.65 2.14 14.64
C GLU A 138 -2.35 0.95 15.56
N GLY A 139 -3.21 0.67 16.54
CA GLY A 139 -3.06 -0.49 17.42
C GLY A 139 -3.18 -1.84 16.71
N ALA A 140 -3.84 -1.90 15.55
CA ALA A 140 -3.97 -3.11 14.74
C ALA A 140 -2.73 -3.38 13.89
N GLU A 141 -1.92 -2.36 13.55
CA GLU A 141 -0.71 -2.52 12.73
C GLU A 141 0.36 -3.40 13.39
N ILE A 142 0.38 -3.47 14.73
CA ILE A 142 1.36 -4.29 15.46
C ILE A 142 1.05 -5.79 15.33
N TYR A 143 -0.20 -6.14 15.00
CA TYR A 143 -0.65 -7.54 14.87
C TYR A 143 -0.62 -8.05 13.42
N LEU A 144 -0.27 -7.20 12.45
CA LEU A 144 -0.03 -7.54 11.05
C LEU A 144 1.41 -8.02 10.84
#